data_AF-A0A529ZU67-F1
#
_entry.id   AF-A0A529ZU67-F1
#
_cell.length_a   1.000
_cell.length_b   1.000
_cell.length_c   1.000
_cell.angle_alpha   90.00
_cell.angle_beta   90.00
_cell.angle_gamma   90.00
#
_symmetry.space_group_name_H-M   'P 1'
#
loop_
_entity.id
_entity.type
_entity.pdbx_description
1 polymer ?
#
loop_
_entity_poly.entity_id
_entity_poly.type
_entity_poly.pdbx_seq_one_letter_code
_entity_poly.pdbx_strand_id
1 'polypeptide(L)'
;MRSFLNPLLVIAAMAIGTTLGSALPALAKVELKVTQGNVEPLPIAIPDFQGGLGPQISEIVTADLKRSGLFAPIDKAAFVEKITNPDAQPRFDDWKVINAQALVTGSVSKEADGRIRAQYRL
;
A
#
# COMPACT_ATOMS: atom_id res chain seq x y z
N MET A 1 -26.01 -53.50 57.96
CA MET A 1 -24.82 -53.26 57.11
C MET A 1 -25.20 -52.94 55.63
N ARG A 2 -26.28 -52.19 55.36
CA ARG A 2 -26.78 -51.92 54.00
C ARG A 2 -26.87 -50.44 53.60
N SER A 3 -26.50 -49.52 54.50
CA SER A 3 -26.62 -48.06 54.27
C SER A 3 -25.40 -47.43 53.58
N PHE A 4 -24.24 -48.10 53.59
CA PHE A 4 -22.97 -47.54 53.11
C PHE A 4 -22.62 -47.86 51.65
N LEU A 5 -23.39 -48.71 50.96
CA LEU A 5 -23.11 -49.06 49.55
C LEU A 5 -23.65 -48.03 48.54
N ASN A 6 -24.78 -47.38 48.84
CA ASN A 6 -25.41 -46.42 47.93
C ASN A 6 -24.59 -45.15 47.65
N PRO A 7 -23.89 -44.50 48.61
CA PRO A 7 -23.11 -43.31 48.29
C PRO A 7 -21.87 -43.62 47.44
N LEU A 8 -21.31 -44.83 47.59
CA LEU A 8 -20.11 -45.27 46.87
C LEU A 8 -20.41 -45.55 45.39
N LEU A 9 -21.64 -46.01 45.08
CA LEU A 9 -22.11 -46.26 43.73
C LEU A 9 -22.45 -44.95 42.98
N VAL A 10 -22.91 -43.92 43.71
CA VAL A 10 -23.16 -42.57 43.15
C VAL A 10 -21.85 -41.83 42.82
N ILE A 11 -20.83 -41.96 43.67
CA ILE A 11 -19.51 -41.36 43.42
C ILE A 11 -18.83 -42.01 42.21
N ALA A 12 -18.94 -43.34 42.08
CA ALA A 12 -18.42 -44.07 40.91
C ALA A 12 -19.16 -43.66 39.61
N ALA A 13 -20.49 -43.48 39.66
CA ALA A 13 -21.26 -43.00 38.51
C ALA A 13 -20.91 -41.55 38.12
N MET A 14 -20.64 -40.66 39.09
CA MET A 14 -20.16 -39.30 38.82
C MET A 14 -18.75 -39.26 38.23
N ALA A 15 -17.85 -40.16 38.66
CA ALA A 15 -16.48 -40.22 38.14
C ALA A 15 -16.41 -40.77 36.70
N ILE A 16 -17.37 -41.60 36.30
CA ILE A 16 -17.46 -42.10 34.92
C ILE A 16 -18.08 -41.04 34.00
N GLY A 17 -19.05 -40.25 34.50
CA GLY A 17 -19.65 -39.16 33.72
C GLY A 17 -18.69 -38.04 33.34
N THR A 18 -17.66 -37.78 34.16
CA THR A 18 -16.69 -36.70 33.91
C THR A 18 -15.58 -37.05 32.92
N THR A 19 -15.32 -38.35 32.68
CA THR A 19 -14.26 -38.79 31.75
C THR A 19 -14.70 -38.83 30.29
N LEU A 20 -16.01 -38.85 29.99
CA LEU A 20 -16.54 -38.82 28.62
C LEU A 20 -16.68 -37.41 28.02
N GLY A 21 -16.44 -36.34 28.79
CA GLY A 21 -16.64 -34.95 28.33
C GLY A 21 -15.43 -34.26 27.69
N SER A 22 -14.26 -34.92 27.60
CA SER A 22 -12.98 -34.24 27.38
C SER A 22 -12.36 -34.50 25.99
N ALA A 23 -13.11 -34.32 24.90
CA ALA A 23 -12.53 -34.39 23.55
C ALA A 23 -13.22 -33.45 22.54
N LEU A 24 -13.51 -32.21 22.92
CA LEU A 24 -13.83 -31.19 21.92
C LEU A 24 -12.54 -30.77 21.21
N PRO A 25 -12.45 -30.87 19.88
CA PRO A 25 -11.28 -30.39 19.15
C PRO A 25 -11.15 -28.88 19.36
N ALA A 26 -10.02 -28.45 19.93
CA ALA A 26 -9.69 -27.04 20.02
C ALA A 26 -9.37 -26.53 18.61
N LEU A 27 -10.32 -25.80 18.00
CA LEU A 27 -10.11 -25.09 16.74
C LEU A 27 -9.20 -23.89 16.98
N ALA A 28 -7.89 -24.12 17.07
CA ALA A 28 -6.89 -23.06 17.08
C ALA A 28 -6.80 -22.45 15.67
N LYS A 29 -7.73 -21.54 15.37
CA LYS A 29 -7.70 -20.75 14.14
C LYS A 29 -6.60 -19.70 14.27
N VAL A 30 -5.43 -19.99 13.71
CA VAL A 30 -4.34 -19.02 13.61
C VAL A 30 -4.69 -18.04 12.48
N GLU A 31 -5.29 -16.91 12.84
CA GLU A 31 -5.50 -15.80 11.92
C GLU A 31 -4.24 -14.94 11.87
N LEU A 32 -3.38 -15.18 10.88
CA LEU A 32 -2.31 -14.27 10.52
C LEU A 32 -2.92 -13.04 9.83
N LYS A 33 -3.32 -12.05 10.64
CA LYS A 33 -3.65 -10.71 10.14
C LYS A 33 -2.35 -10.00 9.80
N VAL A 34 -1.95 -10.04 8.53
CA VAL A 34 -0.84 -9.22 8.02
C VAL A 34 -1.28 -7.75 8.09
N THR A 35 -1.01 -7.11 9.22
CA THR A 35 -1.08 -5.65 9.35
C THR A 35 0.08 -5.09 8.54
N GLN A 36 -0.17 -4.79 7.27
CA GLN A 36 0.66 -4.01 6.33
C GLN A 36 2.17 -3.95 6.61
N GLY A 37 2.98 -4.45 5.67
CA GLY A 37 4.39 -4.06 5.62
C GLY A 37 4.49 -2.53 5.60
N ASN A 38 5.27 -1.95 6.50
CA ASN A 38 5.58 -0.52 6.51
C ASN A 38 6.50 -0.23 5.32
N VAL A 39 5.94 -0.10 4.12
CA VAL A 39 6.68 0.34 2.94
C VAL A 39 6.94 1.82 3.11
N GLU A 40 8.20 2.19 3.29
CA GLU A 40 8.60 3.60 3.25
C GLU A 40 8.31 4.14 1.85
N PRO A 41 7.47 5.18 1.70
CA PRO A 41 7.09 5.67 0.38
C PRO A 41 8.30 6.23 -0.37
N LEU A 42 8.44 5.88 -1.65
CA LEU A 42 9.57 6.31 -2.48
C LEU A 42 9.43 7.80 -2.86
N PRO A 43 10.40 8.67 -2.52
CA PRO A 43 10.39 10.07 -2.92
C PRO A 43 10.47 10.23 -4.44
N ILE A 44 9.47 10.88 -5.03
CA ILE A 44 9.35 11.05 -6.48
C ILE A 44 9.08 12.51 -6.85
N ALA A 45 9.80 13.02 -7.85
CA ALA A 45 9.56 14.33 -8.43
C ALA A 45 8.68 14.22 -9.68
N ILE A 46 7.62 15.02 -9.75
CA ILE A 46 6.67 15.04 -10.86
C ILE A 46 6.45 16.50 -11.28
N PRO A 47 7.34 17.06 -12.13
CA PRO A 47 7.12 18.36 -12.77
C PRO A 47 5.85 18.38 -13.60
N ASP A 48 5.35 19.59 -13.88
CA ASP A 48 4.22 19.75 -14.78
C ASP A 48 4.57 19.19 -16.16
N PHE A 49 3.67 18.37 -16.70
CA PHE A 49 3.84 17.90 -18.06
C PHE A 49 3.69 19.08 -19.01
N GLN A 50 4.42 19.04 -20.12
CA GLN A 50 4.34 20.09 -21.13
C GLN A 50 3.01 20.04 -21.89
N GLY A 51 2.56 21.18 -22.40
CA GLY A 51 1.34 21.32 -23.18
C GLY A 51 0.13 21.76 -22.37
N GLY A 52 -0.94 22.17 -23.06
CA GLY A 52 -2.08 22.87 -22.44
C GLY A 52 -2.84 22.08 -21.36
N LEU A 53 -2.91 20.75 -21.49
CA LEU A 53 -3.50 19.85 -20.49
C LEU A 53 -2.46 19.24 -19.55
N GLY A 54 -1.18 19.52 -19.77
CA GLY A 54 -0.07 18.90 -19.05
C GLY A 54 -0.15 19.04 -17.53
N PRO A 55 -0.33 20.26 -16.99
CA PRO A 55 -0.46 20.48 -15.54
C PRO A 55 -1.58 19.63 -14.90
N GLN A 56 -2.74 19.57 -15.55
CA GLN A 56 -3.90 18.80 -15.06
C GLN A 56 -3.61 17.29 -15.03
N ILE A 57 -2.95 16.77 -16.07
CA ILE A 57 -2.56 15.36 -16.12
C ILE A 57 -1.48 15.06 -15.06
N SER A 58 -0.48 15.92 -14.88
CA SER A 58 0.53 15.73 -13.83
C SER A 58 -0.06 15.79 -12.42
N GLU A 59 -1.10 16.60 -12.18
CA GLU A 59 -1.82 16.62 -10.90
C GLU A 59 -2.55 15.30 -10.64
N ILE A 60 -3.22 14.73 -11.65
CA ILE A 60 -3.87 13.42 -11.55
C ILE A 60 -2.84 12.34 -11.22
N VAL A 61 -1.73 12.29 -11.98
CA VAL A 61 -0.64 11.33 -11.75
C VAL A 61 -0.09 11.48 -10.32
N THR A 62 0.13 12.72 -9.87
CA THR A 62 0.61 13.00 -8.50
C THR A 62 -0.38 12.49 -7.45
N ALA A 63 -1.67 12.75 -7.62
CA ALA A 63 -2.71 12.33 -6.69
C ALA A 63 -2.85 10.80 -6.63
N ASP A 64 -2.75 10.11 -7.77
CA ASP A 64 -2.85 8.66 -7.84
C ASP A 64 -1.63 7.97 -7.19
N LEU A 65 -0.42 8.45 -7.49
CA LEU A 65 0.81 7.93 -6.87
C LEU A 65 0.81 8.17 -5.36
N LYS A 66 0.39 9.36 -4.90
CA LYS A 66 0.23 9.63 -3.47
C LYS A 66 -0.79 8.70 -2.81
N ARG A 67 -1.93 8.46 -3.47
CA ARG A 67 -3.01 7.59 -2.95
C ARG A 67 -2.58 6.14 -2.84
N SER A 68 -1.64 5.69 -3.67
CA SER A 68 -1.10 4.33 -3.61
C SER A 68 -0.38 4.03 -2.29
N GLY A 69 0.13 5.04 -1.60
CA GLY A 69 0.96 4.90 -0.40
C GLY A 69 2.38 4.39 -0.68
N LEU A 70 2.73 4.09 -1.94
CA LEU A 70 4.05 3.61 -2.34
C LEU A 70 5.02 4.74 -2.69
N PHE A 71 4.51 5.94 -2.92
CA PHE A 71 5.28 7.10 -3.37
C PHE A 71 5.02 8.31 -2.49
N ALA A 72 6.05 9.12 -2.28
CA ALA A 72 5.98 10.43 -1.64
C ALA A 72 6.31 11.51 -2.70
N PRO A 73 5.30 12.12 -3.35
CA PRO A 73 5.55 13.21 -4.27
C PRO A 73 6.20 14.40 -3.56
N ILE A 74 7.29 14.90 -4.12
CA ILE A 74 8.01 16.06 -3.63
C ILE A 74 7.28 17.34 -4.04
N ASP A 75 7.26 18.33 -3.15
CA ASP A 75 6.67 19.64 -3.42
C ASP A 75 7.36 20.31 -4.61
N LYS A 76 6.57 20.81 -5.57
CA LYS A 76 7.06 21.48 -6.78
C LYS A 76 7.88 22.72 -6.46
N ALA A 77 7.65 23.36 -5.32
CA ALA A 77 8.44 24.51 -4.86
C ALA A 77 9.90 24.16 -4.57
N ALA A 78 10.23 22.88 -4.35
CA ALA A 78 11.60 22.42 -4.17
C ALA A 78 12.35 22.25 -5.51
N PHE A 79 11.67 22.21 -6.65
CA PHE A 79 12.28 21.87 -7.93
C PHE A 79 13.24 22.98 -8.38
N VAL A 80 14.52 22.63 -8.50
CA VAL A 80 15.57 23.54 -8.96
C VAL A 80 15.55 23.65 -10.48
N GLU A 81 15.48 22.51 -11.17
CA GLU A 81 15.36 22.46 -12.62
C GLU A 81 13.89 22.60 -13.06
N LYS A 82 13.66 23.42 -14.10
CA LYS A 82 12.38 23.48 -14.80
C LYS A 82 12.49 22.70 -16.10
N ILE A 83 11.84 21.55 -16.16
CA ILE A 83 11.78 20.73 -17.38
C ILE A 83 10.95 21.47 -18.43
N THR A 84 11.55 21.74 -19.59
CA THR A 84 10.89 22.35 -20.75
C THR A 84 10.81 21.38 -21.94
N ASN A 85 11.73 20.43 -22.01
CA ASN A 85 11.72 19.34 -22.98
C ASN A 85 11.80 17.99 -22.23
N PRO A 86 10.72 17.18 -22.21
CA PRO A 86 10.72 15.90 -21.53
C PRO A 86 11.58 14.83 -22.23
N ASP A 87 11.96 15.04 -23.49
CA ASP A 87 12.85 14.13 -24.23
C ASP A 87 14.33 14.45 -24.02
N ALA A 88 14.66 15.62 -23.43
CA ALA A 88 16.01 15.96 -23.05
C ALA A 88 16.40 15.29 -21.73
N GLN A 89 17.69 14.96 -21.57
CA GLN A 89 18.20 14.41 -20.33
C GLN A 89 18.09 15.44 -19.20
N PRO A 90 17.41 15.12 -18.09
CA PRO A 90 17.34 16.01 -16.93
C PRO A 90 18.71 16.23 -16.28
N ARG A 91 18.87 17.36 -15.61
CA ARG A 91 20.03 17.63 -14.75
C ARG A 91 19.87 16.89 -13.44
N PHE A 92 20.15 15.58 -13.45
CA PHE A 92 19.95 14.67 -12.31
C PHE A 92 20.53 15.17 -10.98
N ASP A 93 21.59 15.97 -11.00
CA ASP A 93 22.17 16.53 -9.77
C ASP A 93 21.22 17.51 -9.06
N ASP A 94 20.41 18.28 -9.80
CA ASP A 94 19.39 19.17 -9.22
C ASP A 94 18.28 18.38 -8.50
N TRP A 95 17.96 17.18 -8.98
CA TRP A 95 16.93 16.30 -8.43
C TRP A 95 17.44 15.52 -7.21
N LYS A 96 18.72 15.14 -7.19
CA LYS A 96 19.34 14.49 -6.04
C LYS A 96 19.40 15.41 -4.82
N VAL A 97 19.61 16.73 -5.02
CA VAL A 97 19.67 17.72 -3.93
C VAL A 97 18.37 17.77 -3.13
N ILE A 98 17.23 17.50 -3.77
CA ILE A 98 15.91 17.43 -3.11
C ILE A 98 15.51 16.02 -2.71
N ASN A 99 16.46 15.07 -2.70
CA ASN A 99 16.27 13.65 -2.39
C ASN A 99 15.23 12.95 -3.28
N ALA A 100 15.05 13.38 -4.53
CA ALA A 100 14.24 12.65 -5.49
C ALA A 100 14.94 11.33 -5.86
N GLN A 101 14.27 10.21 -5.62
CA GLN A 101 14.75 8.87 -6.02
C GLN A 101 14.22 8.47 -7.40
N ALA A 102 13.13 9.09 -7.83
CA ALA A 102 12.56 8.94 -9.17
C ALA A 102 12.11 10.31 -9.70
N LEU A 103 12.10 10.47 -11.02
CA LEU A 103 11.67 11.68 -11.71
C LEU A 103 10.77 11.29 -12.89
N VAL A 104 9.56 11.85 -12.94
CA VAL A 104 8.65 11.65 -14.07
C VAL A 104 8.55 12.94 -14.87
N THR A 105 9.00 12.92 -16.12
CA THR A 105 8.78 14.03 -17.06
C THR A 105 7.81 13.62 -18.14
N GLY A 106 7.09 14.56 -18.75
CA GLY A 106 6.13 14.21 -19.79
C GLY A 106 5.60 15.39 -20.58
N SER A 107 4.82 15.05 -21.61
CA SER A 107 4.08 16.02 -22.42
C SER A 107 2.71 15.47 -22.79
N VAL A 108 1.78 16.40 -22.97
CA VAL A 108 0.42 16.14 -23.38
C VAL A 108 0.08 17.06 -24.55
N SER A 109 -0.25 16.46 -25.69
CA SER A 109 -0.64 17.18 -26.90
C SER A 109 -2.03 16.73 -27.36
N LYS A 110 -2.72 17.65 -28.05
CA LYS A 110 -3.96 17.35 -28.75
C LYS A 110 -3.63 17.18 -30.24
N GLU A 111 -4.01 16.04 -30.80
CA GLU A 111 -3.82 15.74 -32.22
C GLU A 111 -4.88 16.46 -33.08
N ALA A 112 -4.61 16.59 -34.37
CA ALA A 112 -5.49 17.28 -35.31
C ALA A 112 -6.89 16.63 -35.42
N ASP A 113 -6.98 15.33 -35.16
CA ASP A 113 -8.24 14.56 -35.14
C ASP A 113 -9.01 14.66 -33.80
N GLY A 114 -8.49 15.44 -32.85
CA GLY A 114 -9.11 15.66 -31.55
C GLY A 114 -8.69 14.69 -30.45
N ARG A 115 -7.89 13.65 -30.75
CA ARG A 115 -7.34 12.75 -29.73
C ARG A 115 -6.32 13.46 -28.83
N ILE A 116 -6.16 12.93 -27.62
CA ILE A 116 -5.11 13.35 -26.69
C ILE A 116 -3.99 12.32 -26.72
N ARG A 117 -2.76 12.79 -26.91
CA ARG A 117 -1.53 12.01 -26.74
C ARG A 117 -0.84 12.47 -25.47
N ALA A 118 -0.68 11.56 -24.52
CA ALA A 118 0.13 11.77 -23.33
C ALA A 118 1.33 10.82 -23.38
N GLN A 119 2.52 11.34 -23.12
CA GLN A 119 3.77 10.58 -23.09
C GLN A 119 4.59 10.99 -21.86
N TYR A 120 5.35 10.04 -21.33
CA TYR A 120 6.21 10.28 -20.16
C TYR A 120 7.55 9.54 -20.26
N ARG A 121 8.48 9.94 -19.39
CA ARG A 121 9.76 9.29 -19.08
C ARG A 121 9.86 9.13 -17.56
N LEU A 122 10.50 8.06 -17.11
CA LEU A 122 10.76 7.73 -15.71
C LEU A 122 12.24 7.36 -15.55
#